data_AF-A0A939UL43-F1
#
_entry.id   AF-A0A939UL43-F1
#
_cell.length_a   1.000
_cell.length_b   1.000
_cell.length_c   1.000
_cell.angle_alpha   90.00
_cell.angle_beta   90.00
_cell.angle_gamma   90.00
#
_symmetry.space_group_name_H-M   'P 1'
#
loop_
_entity.id
_entity.type
_entity.pdbx_description
1 polymer ?
#
loop_
_entity_poly.entity_id
_entity_poly.type
_entity_poly.pdbx_seq_one_letter_code
_entity_poly.pdbx_strand_id
1 'polypeptide(L)'
;PGLNIAVSGQDADIAGCQNVVSGKQALTIYKPISELAEKSAQIAVALAQGKSVKECDGVNGSIQNGSGEIPVLWLHPTAVTAANIDEIVIKSGFHTREEVYK
;
A
#
# COMPACT_ATOMS: atom_id res chain seq x y z
N PRO A 1 24.19 -16.93 -7.60
CA PRO A 1 22.82 -17.42 -7.84
C PRO A 1 21.88 -16.23 -8.04
N GLY A 2 21.62 -15.88 -9.31
CA GLY A 2 20.73 -14.78 -9.68
C GLY A 2 19.31 -15.27 -9.93
N LEU A 3 18.37 -14.34 -9.95
CA LEU A 3 16.98 -14.58 -10.28
C LEU A 3 16.87 -15.00 -11.77
N ASN A 4 16.66 -16.29 -12.03
CA ASN A 4 16.53 -16.80 -13.41
C ASN A 4 15.16 -16.49 -14.04
N ILE A 5 14.15 -16.14 -13.22
CA ILE A 5 12.80 -15.74 -13.62
C ILE A 5 12.38 -14.57 -12.73
N ALA A 6 12.00 -13.44 -13.32
CA ALA A 6 11.49 -12.28 -12.59
C ALA A 6 10.18 -12.60 -11.86
N VAL A 7 10.17 -12.39 -10.53
CA VAL A 7 8.98 -12.57 -9.68
C VAL A 7 8.62 -11.23 -9.05
N SER A 8 7.39 -10.77 -9.24
CA SER A 8 6.82 -9.62 -8.54
C SER A 8 5.93 -10.06 -7.39
N GLY A 9 5.52 -9.10 -6.55
CA GLY A 9 4.55 -9.31 -5.49
C GLY A 9 3.93 -7.99 -5.05
N GLN A 10 3.07 -8.07 -4.04
CA GLN A 10 2.42 -6.91 -3.41
C GLN A 10 2.40 -7.10 -1.89
N ASP A 11 1.91 -6.07 -1.19
CA ASP A 11 1.68 -5.98 0.26
C ASP A 11 2.91 -5.70 1.11
N ALA A 12 4.13 -5.85 0.55
CA ALA A 12 5.36 -5.73 1.31
C ALA A 12 5.37 -6.60 2.59
N ASP A 13 4.78 -7.80 2.51
CA ASP A 13 4.85 -8.79 3.58
C ASP A 13 6.30 -9.08 3.96
N ILE A 14 6.55 -9.43 5.22
CA ILE A 14 7.91 -9.58 5.72
C ILE A 14 8.75 -10.59 4.92
N ALA A 15 8.15 -11.73 4.54
CA ALA A 15 8.80 -12.72 3.69
C ALA A 15 9.09 -12.18 2.28
N GLY A 16 8.21 -11.35 1.73
CA GLY A 16 8.42 -10.66 0.46
C GLY A 16 9.57 -9.67 0.52
N CYS A 17 9.64 -8.87 1.59
CA CYS A 17 10.75 -7.96 1.85
C CYS A 17 12.10 -8.69 1.97
N GLN A 18 12.15 -9.79 2.73
CA GLN A 18 13.33 -10.66 2.85
C GLN A 18 13.73 -11.28 1.50
N ASN A 19 12.76 -11.70 0.69
CA ASN A 19 13.02 -12.21 -0.65
C ASN A 19 13.55 -11.13 -1.59
N VAL A 20 13.06 -9.89 -1.48
CA VAL A 20 13.54 -8.76 -2.26
C VAL A 20 15.00 -8.44 -1.92
N VAL A 21 15.37 -8.35 -0.64
CA VAL A 21 16.77 -8.06 -0.26
C VAL A 21 17.73 -9.23 -0.53
N SER A 22 17.25 -10.48 -0.48
CA SER A 22 18.04 -11.68 -0.82
C SER A 22 18.07 -11.99 -2.32
N GLY A 23 17.41 -11.19 -3.16
CA GLY A 23 17.39 -11.35 -4.62
C GLY A 23 16.58 -12.54 -5.13
N LYS A 24 15.65 -13.08 -4.32
CA LYS A 24 14.69 -14.14 -4.69
C LYS A 24 13.37 -13.61 -5.25
N GLN A 25 13.12 -12.31 -5.09
CA GLN A 25 11.96 -11.60 -5.63
C GLN A 25 12.44 -10.26 -6.18
N ALA A 26 11.95 -9.85 -7.36
CA ALA A 26 12.40 -8.63 -8.02
C ALA A 26 11.88 -7.36 -7.32
N LEU A 27 10.61 -7.39 -6.90
CA LEU A 27 9.95 -6.29 -6.20
C LEU A 27 8.72 -6.75 -5.44
N THR A 28 8.27 -5.90 -4.52
CA THR A 28 6.92 -5.93 -3.94
C THR A 28 6.28 -4.55 -4.07
N ILE A 29 4.98 -4.43 -3.86
CA ILE A 29 4.25 -3.15 -3.84
C ILE A 29 3.84 -2.85 -2.41
N TYR A 30 4.40 -1.79 -1.83
CA TYR A 30 3.95 -1.27 -0.54
C TYR A 30 2.65 -0.48 -0.71
N LYS A 31 1.68 -0.75 0.18
CA LYS A 31 0.41 -0.04 0.27
C LYS A 31 0.27 0.48 1.71
N PRO A 32 0.13 1.80 1.93
CA PRO A 32 0.16 2.37 3.28
C PRO A 32 -1.12 2.05 4.06
N ILE A 33 -1.09 0.97 4.86
CA ILE A 33 -2.25 0.47 5.61
C ILE A 33 -2.73 1.50 6.64
N SER A 34 -1.81 2.16 7.35
CA SER A 34 -2.17 3.17 8.36
C SER A 34 -2.92 4.35 7.75
N GLU A 35 -2.47 4.85 6.59
CA GLU A 35 -3.15 5.93 5.87
C GLU A 35 -4.53 5.48 5.35
N LEU A 36 -4.62 4.25 4.81
CA LEU A 36 -5.90 3.67 4.37
C LEU A 36 -6.89 3.56 5.52
N ALA A 37 -6.45 3.07 6.68
CA ALA A 37 -7.28 2.93 7.86
C ALA A 37 -7.74 4.29 8.40
N GLU A 38 -6.83 5.26 8.49
CA GLU A 38 -7.13 6.62 8.95
C GLU A 38 -8.15 7.31 8.04
N LYS A 39 -7.91 7.34 6.73
CA LYS A 39 -8.84 7.94 5.76
C LYS A 39 -10.20 7.23 5.77
N SER A 40 -10.20 5.90 5.86
CA SER A 40 -11.46 5.13 5.95
C SER A 40 -12.26 5.49 7.21
N ALA A 41 -11.59 5.63 8.36
CA ALA A 41 -12.24 6.04 9.61
C ALA A 41 -12.79 7.48 9.54
N GLN A 42 -12.02 8.42 8.98
CA GLN A 42 -12.45 9.81 8.78
C GLN A 42 -13.71 9.89 7.90
N ILE A 43 -13.73 9.15 6.78
CA ILE A 43 -14.88 9.08 5.89
C ILE A 43 -16.09 8.45 6.61
N ALA A 44 -15.89 7.35 7.33
CA ALA A 44 -16.98 6.69 8.07
C ALA A 44 -17.64 7.64 9.09
N VAL A 45 -16.85 8.40 9.86
CA VAL A 45 -17.36 9.41 10.79
C VAL A 45 -18.10 10.54 10.07
N ALA A 46 -17.56 11.05 8.96
CA ALA A 46 -18.19 12.10 8.17
C ALA A 46 -19.57 11.66 7.65
N LEU A 47 -19.68 10.44 7.14
CA LEU A 47 -20.94 9.86 6.68
C LEU A 47 -21.94 9.70 7.83
N ALA A 48 -21.49 9.23 9.00
CA ALA A 48 -22.34 9.12 10.19
C ALA A 48 -22.87 10.48 10.67
N GLN A 49 -22.16 11.57 10.38
CA GLN A 49 -22.57 12.95 10.66
C GLN A 49 -23.45 13.56 9.56
N GLY A 50 -23.85 12.78 8.55
CA GLY A 50 -24.73 13.21 7.47
C GLY A 50 -24.04 13.96 6.33
N LYS A 51 -22.70 14.00 6.29
CA LYS A 51 -21.98 14.52 5.11
C LYS A 51 -22.13 13.54 3.95
N SER A 52 -22.14 14.05 2.72
CA SER A 52 -22.09 13.20 1.54
C SER A 52 -20.67 12.70 1.25
N VAL A 53 -20.55 11.57 0.55
CA VAL A 53 -19.24 11.01 0.14
C VAL A 53 -18.44 12.03 -0.68
N LYS A 54 -19.08 12.84 -1.53
CA LYS A 54 -18.41 13.84 -2.37
C LYS A 54 -17.80 15.01 -1.58
N GLU A 55 -18.26 15.23 -0.35
CA GLU A 55 -17.74 16.25 0.57
C GLU A 55 -16.64 15.70 1.48
N CYS A 56 -16.38 14.39 1.43
CA CYS A 56 -15.33 13.78 2.21
C CYS A 56 -13.96 14.08 1.59
N ASP A 57 -13.00 14.43 2.45
CA ASP A 57 -11.63 14.75 2.04
C ASP A 57 -10.97 13.59 1.30
N GLY A 58 -10.23 13.90 0.24
CA GLY A 58 -9.43 12.95 -0.55
C GLY A 58 -10.17 12.15 -1.62
N VAL A 59 -11.51 12.22 -1.72
CA VAL A 59 -12.23 11.58 -2.84
C VAL A 59 -11.74 12.15 -4.18
N ASN A 60 -11.17 11.30 -5.02
CA ASN A 60 -10.38 11.71 -6.19
C ASN A 60 -10.66 10.87 -7.45
N GLY A 61 -11.68 10.02 -7.43
CA GLY A 61 -12.08 9.24 -8.61
C GLY A 61 -13.46 8.59 -8.47
N SER A 62 -13.78 7.74 -9.45
CA SER A 62 -14.93 6.85 -9.40
C SER A 62 -14.63 5.48 -10.03
N ILE A 63 -15.43 4.47 -9.68
CA ILE A 63 -15.42 3.14 -10.29
C ILE A 63 -16.86 2.74 -10.64
N GLN A 64 -17.08 2.25 -11.86
CA GLN A 64 -18.31 1.53 -12.20
C GLN A 64 -18.33 0.14 -11.58
N ASN A 65 -19.29 -0.12 -10.69
CA ASN A 65 -19.49 -1.44 -10.07
C ASN A 65 -20.68 -2.22 -10.64
N GLY A 66 -21.25 -1.76 -11.77
CA GLY A 66 -22.45 -2.33 -12.40
C GLY A 66 -23.77 -1.79 -11.84
N SER A 67 -23.76 -1.14 -10.67
CA SER A 67 -24.91 -0.39 -10.13
C SER A 67 -24.82 1.13 -10.37
N GLY A 68 -23.63 1.62 -10.71
CA GLY A 68 -23.37 3.02 -11.06
C GLY A 68 -21.93 3.43 -10.79
N GLU A 69 -21.64 4.73 -10.98
CA GLU A 69 -20.37 5.35 -10.61
C GLU A 69 -20.29 5.46 -9.08
N ILE A 70 -19.34 4.75 -8.47
CA ILE A 70 -19.07 4.81 -7.04
C ILE A 70 -17.88 5.74 -6.81
N PRO A 71 -18.02 6.84 -6.04
CA PRO A 71 -16.89 7.69 -5.69
C PRO A 71 -15.84 6.93 -4.88
N VAL A 72 -14.57 7.18 -5.15
CA VAL A 72 -13.45 6.51 -4.48
C VAL A 72 -12.34 7.49 -4.10
N LEU A 73 -11.61 7.14 -3.06
CA LEU A 73 -10.35 7.75 -2.67
C LEU A 73 -9.22 6.76 -3.00
N TRP A 74 -8.38 7.12 -3.96
CA TRP A 74 -7.20 6.35 -4.33
C TRP A 74 -5.97 6.83 -3.57
N LEU A 75 -5.37 5.94 -2.79
CA LEU A 75 -4.03 6.12 -2.23
C LEU A 75 -2.97 5.66 -3.22
N HIS A 76 -1.74 6.17 -3.07
CA HIS A 76 -0.65 5.84 -3.97
C HIS A 76 0.11 4.58 -3.50
N PRO A 77 0.03 3.45 -4.23
CA PRO A 77 0.91 2.32 -3.98
C PRO A 77 2.34 2.63 -4.45
N THR A 78 3.35 2.10 -3.74
CA THR A 78 4.77 2.34 -4.06
C THR A 78 5.49 1.05 -4.39
N ALA A 79 6.19 0.99 -5.52
CA ALA A 79 7.06 -0.14 -5.84
C ALA A 79 8.30 -0.17 -4.94
N VAL A 80 8.54 -1.31 -4.31
CA VAL A 80 9.64 -1.56 -3.38
C VAL A 80 10.58 -2.60 -3.97
N THR A 81 11.84 -2.21 -4.09
CA THR A 81 12.98 -3.01 -4.57
C THR A 81 14.07 -2.99 -3.50
N ALA A 82 15.11 -3.79 -3.67
CA ALA A 82 16.26 -3.74 -2.77
C ALA A 82 16.91 -2.34 -2.68
N ALA A 83 16.75 -1.51 -3.71
CA ALA A 83 17.34 -0.17 -3.77
C ALA A 83 16.62 0.88 -2.91
N ASN A 84 15.34 0.67 -2.57
CA ASN A 84 14.54 1.67 -1.84
C ASN A 84 13.77 1.11 -0.63
N ILE A 85 13.99 -0.15 -0.25
CA ILE A 85 13.28 -0.78 0.87
C ILE A 85 13.52 -0.07 2.20
N ASP A 86 14.75 0.41 2.45
CA ASP A 86 15.08 1.21 3.64
C ASP A 86 14.27 2.50 3.70
N GLU A 87 14.09 3.18 2.56
CA GLU A 87 13.37 4.45 2.47
C GLU A 87 11.86 4.27 2.66
N ILE A 88 11.29 3.21 2.10
CA ILE A 88 9.84 3.05 2.03
C ILE A 88 9.29 2.21 3.17
N VAL A 89 9.89 1.05 3.43
CA VAL A 89 9.35 0.07 4.40
C VAL A 89 9.86 0.35 5.80
N ILE A 90 11.15 0.65 5.96
CA ILE A 90 11.74 0.82 7.29
C ILE A 90 11.44 2.21 7.85
N LYS A 91 11.65 3.28 7.07
CA LYS A 91 11.35 4.64 7.56
C LYS A 91 9.87 4.88 7.81
N SER A 92 8.97 4.19 7.11
CA SER A 92 7.53 4.25 7.43
C SER A 92 7.17 3.54 8.73
N GLY A 93 8.09 2.74 9.28
CA GLY A 93 7.85 1.91 10.46
C GLY A 93 7.00 0.66 10.15
N PHE A 94 6.84 0.29 8.88
CA PHE A 94 6.02 -0.86 8.49
C PHE A 94 6.66 -2.19 8.88
N HIS A 95 7.97 -2.33 8.68
CA HIS A 95 8.80 -3.40 9.25
C HIS A 95 10.10 -2.81 9.79
N THR A 96 10.69 -3.46 10.80
CA THR A 96 12.00 -3.08 11.32
C THR A 96 13.12 -3.54 10.39
N ARG A 97 14.31 -2.93 10.53
CA ARG A 97 15.49 -3.34 9.76
C ARG A 97 15.90 -4.77 10.09
N GLU A 98 15.82 -5.14 11.36
CA GLU A 98 16.17 -6.46 11.88
C GLU A 98 15.28 -7.55 11.30
N GLU A 99 13.98 -7.28 11.12
CA GLU A 99 13.07 -8.21 10.46
C GLU A 99 13.40 -8.37 8.97
N VAL A 100 13.73 -7.28 8.27
CA VAL A 100 13.94 -7.28 6.81
C VAL A 100 15.27 -7.94 6.41
N TYR A 101 16.35 -7.68 7.14
CA TYR A 101 17.72 -8.12 6.78
C TYR A 101 18.19 -9.38 7.53
N LYS A 102 17.25 -10.26 7.86
CA LYS A 102 17.53 -11.53 8.54
C LYS A 102 18.29 -12.53 7.66
#